data_AF-A0A381N620-F1
#
_entry.id   AF-A0A381N620-F1
#
_cell.length_a   1.000
_cell.length_b   1.000
_cell.length_c   1.000
_cell.angle_alpha   90.00
_cell.angle_beta   90.00
_cell.angle_gamma   90.00
#
_symmetry.space_group_name_H-M   'P 1'
#
loop_
_entity.id
_entity.type
_entity.pdbx_description
1 polymer ?
#
loop_
_entity_poly.entity_id
_entity_poly.type
_entity_poly.pdbx_seq_one_letter_code
_entity_poly.pdbx_strand_id
1 'polypeptide(L)'
;MKELIATILLLFSSGVIAQEKKVWACQGTHSSGFSWETEEGYSWESAMFNTNNIFVTLDGSNSSFKNSELDRDFECAQANVFEPNHVYCVDTRGSDLFRLNKETGQAALSSLYGATTASIDYRDSVAVTLYQCTKI
;
A
#
# COMPACT_ATOMS: atom_id res chain seq x y z
N MET A 1 -11.98 31.68 41.41
CA MET A 1 -12.84 31.20 40.32
C MET A 1 -12.17 31.27 38.94
N LYS A 2 -11.41 32.33 38.61
CA LYS A 2 -10.64 32.42 37.34
C LYS A 2 -9.53 31.37 37.21
N GLU A 3 -8.81 31.10 38.29
CA GLU A 3 -7.69 30.14 38.31
C GLU A 3 -8.12 28.68 38.06
N LEU A 4 -9.38 28.32 38.33
CA LEU A 4 -9.89 26.96 38.13
C LEU A 4 -10.24 26.67 36.66
N ILE A 5 -10.53 27.72 35.87
CA ILE A 5 -10.93 27.58 34.47
C ILE A 5 -9.70 27.32 33.59
N ALA A 6 -8.54 27.87 33.96
CA ALA A 6 -7.29 27.68 33.23
C ALA A 6 -6.79 26.23 33.28
N THR A 7 -7.01 25.51 34.39
CA THR A 7 -6.53 24.13 34.57
C THR A 7 -7.37 23.11 33.78
N ILE A 8 -8.65 23.40 33.53
CA ILE A 8 -9.55 22.50 32.80
C ILE A 8 -9.26 22.52 31.28
N LEU A 9 -8.77 23.63 30.74
CA LEU A 9 -8.42 23.75 29.31
C LEU A 9 -7.17 22.96 28.90
N LEU A 10 -6.24 22.69 29.82
CA LEU A 10 -5.01 21.92 29.54
C LEU A 10 -5.25 20.41 29.40
N LEU A 11 -6.37 19.90 29.93
CA LEU A 11 -6.75 18.48 29.89
C LEU A 11 -7.33 18.06 28.52
N PHE A 12 -7.63 19.01 27.64
CA PHE A 12 -8.03 18.76 26.25
C PHE A 12 -6.88 18.98 25.27
N SER A 13 -5.63 18.97 25.75
CA SER A 13 -4.50 18.79 24.84
C SER A 13 -4.68 17.42 24.19
N SER A 14 -5.18 17.44 22.97
CA SER A 14 -5.41 16.27 22.13
C SER A 14 -4.15 15.43 22.17
N GLY A 15 -4.23 14.30 22.88
CA GLY A 15 -3.25 13.25 22.78
C GLY A 15 -3.20 12.86 21.31
N VAL A 16 -2.26 13.43 20.59
CA VAL A 16 -1.82 12.87 19.32
C VAL A 16 -1.31 11.51 19.74
N ILE A 17 -2.14 10.48 19.56
CA ILE A 17 -1.74 9.10 19.73
C ILE A 17 -0.67 8.93 18.65
N ALA A 18 0.59 9.06 19.04
CA ALA A 18 1.72 8.80 18.18
C ALA A 18 1.53 7.37 17.69
N GLN A 19 1.15 7.23 16.43
CA GLN A 19 0.83 5.93 15.88
C GLN A 19 2.14 5.14 15.86
N GLU A 20 2.19 4.02 16.56
CA GLU A 20 3.40 3.20 16.57
C GLU A 20 3.76 2.81 15.13
N LYS A 21 4.95 3.24 14.69
CA LYS A 21 5.55 2.80 13.44
C LYS A 21 5.66 1.28 13.46
N LYS A 22 4.96 0.61 12.55
CA LYS A 22 4.97 -0.85 12.43
C LYS A 22 5.52 -1.24 11.07
N VAL A 23 6.53 -2.11 11.06
CA VAL A 23 7.14 -2.59 9.83
C VAL A 23 6.76 -4.04 9.60
N TRP A 24 6.48 -4.38 8.34
CA TRP A 24 6.16 -5.72 7.90
C TRP A 24 7.13 -6.13 6.80
N ALA A 25 7.71 -7.33 6.93
CA ALA A 25 8.44 -7.98 5.86
C ALA A 25 7.47 -8.90 5.10
N CYS A 26 7.31 -8.67 3.80
CA CYS A 26 6.35 -9.38 2.96
C CYS A 26 7.08 -10.18 1.88
N GLN A 27 6.87 -11.49 1.86
CA GLN A 27 7.39 -12.39 0.85
C GLN A 27 6.34 -12.63 -0.23
N GLY A 28 6.67 -12.32 -1.49
CA GLY A 28 5.77 -12.56 -2.61
C GLY A 28 5.64 -14.07 -2.91
N THR A 29 4.41 -14.57 -2.91
CA THR A 29 4.10 -16.00 -3.05
C THR A 29 3.56 -16.37 -4.43
N HIS A 30 2.90 -15.42 -5.10
CA HIS A 30 2.36 -15.61 -6.43
C HIS A 30 2.24 -14.26 -7.15
N SER A 31 2.41 -14.23 -8.47
CA SER A 31 2.12 -13.06 -9.29
C SER A 31 1.57 -13.47 -10.65
N SER A 32 0.56 -12.75 -11.12
CA SER A 32 -0.10 -12.98 -12.41
C SER A 32 -0.59 -11.67 -13.00
N GLY A 33 -0.57 -11.55 -14.32
CA GLY A 33 -0.97 -10.31 -14.97
C GLY A 33 -0.97 -10.36 -16.49
N PHE A 34 -0.90 -9.17 -17.09
CA PHE A 34 -0.83 -8.97 -18.53
C PHE A 34 0.31 -7.99 -18.87
N SER A 35 0.95 -8.21 -20.01
CA SER A 35 1.89 -7.29 -20.63
C SER A 35 1.26 -6.70 -21.89
N TRP A 36 1.61 -5.45 -22.20
CA TRP A 36 1.17 -4.78 -23.41
C TRP A 36 2.17 -5.00 -24.53
N GLU A 37 1.73 -5.75 -25.54
CA GLU A 37 2.57 -6.10 -26.68
C GLU A 37 2.33 -5.15 -27.84
N THR A 38 3.41 -4.51 -28.29
CA THR A 38 3.36 -3.55 -29.40
C THR A 38 3.85 -4.15 -30.72
N GLU A 39 4.57 -5.27 -30.68
CA GLU A 39 5.13 -5.92 -31.87
C GLU A 39 4.06 -6.60 -32.74
N GLU A 40 3.03 -7.20 -32.12
CA GLU A 40 1.98 -7.98 -32.81
C GLU A 40 0.59 -7.32 -32.83
N GLY A 41 0.53 -5.99 -32.65
CA GLY A 41 -0.70 -5.23 -32.92
C GLY A 41 -1.41 -4.62 -31.71
N TYR A 42 -0.67 -4.17 -30.69
CA TYR A 42 -1.21 -3.41 -29.55
C TYR A 42 -2.29 -4.19 -28.78
N SER A 43 -1.88 -5.29 -28.16
CA SER A 43 -2.76 -6.17 -27.38
C SER A 43 -2.25 -6.39 -25.96
N TRP A 44 -3.15 -6.78 -25.07
CA TRP A 44 -2.79 -7.29 -23.75
C TRP A 44 -2.63 -8.80 -23.84
N GLU A 45 -1.44 -9.30 -23.53
CA GLU A 45 -1.14 -10.72 -23.51
C GLU A 45 -0.88 -11.19 -22.08
N SER A 46 -1.31 -12.41 -21.75
CA SER A 46 -1.05 -12.97 -20.42
C SER A 46 0.45 -13.17 -20.19
N ALA A 47 0.96 -12.73 -19.05
CA ALA A 47 2.36 -12.87 -18.71
C ALA A 47 2.56 -13.42 -17.29
N MET A 48 3.65 -14.16 -17.10
CA MET A 48 4.11 -14.59 -15.78
C MET A 48 5.08 -13.56 -15.23
N PHE A 49 4.86 -13.13 -14.00
CA PHE A 49 5.70 -12.15 -13.32
C PHE A 49 6.45 -12.82 -12.17
N ASN A 50 7.72 -12.46 -12.00
CA ASN A 50 8.48 -12.87 -10.83
C ASN A 50 7.91 -12.18 -9.58
N THR A 51 7.88 -12.90 -8.47
CA THR A 51 7.56 -12.30 -7.18
C THR A 51 8.80 -11.63 -6.60
N ASN A 52 8.58 -10.58 -5.82
CA ASN A 52 9.60 -9.87 -5.08
C ASN A 52 9.23 -9.81 -3.59
N ASN A 53 10.22 -9.48 -2.75
CA ASN A 53 9.97 -9.17 -1.35
C ASN A 53 9.81 -7.66 -1.19
N ILE A 54 8.88 -7.26 -0.33
CA ILE A 54 8.66 -5.85 -0.01
C ILE A 54 8.68 -5.63 1.50
N PHE A 55 9.09 -4.44 1.92
CA PHE A 55 8.90 -3.97 3.29
C PHE A 55 7.80 -2.93 3.31
N VAL A 56 6.83 -3.11 4.20
CA VAL A 56 5.72 -2.16 4.38
C VAL A 56 5.87 -1.48 5.72
N THR A 57 6.01 -0.16 5.70
CA THR A 57 5.99 0.68 6.91
C THR A 57 4.62 1.30 7.05
N LEU A 58 3.95 1.03 8.17
CA LEU A 58 2.68 1.64 8.54
C LEU A 58 2.94 2.72 9.59
N ASP A 59 2.77 3.97 9.20
CA ASP A 59 3.04 5.18 10.00
C ASP A 59 2.03 6.29 9.64
N GLY A 60 0.73 5.96 9.67
CA GLY A 60 -0.34 6.88 9.28
C GLY A 60 -0.18 7.40 7.85
N SER A 61 -0.15 8.71 7.68
CA SER A 61 0.07 9.37 6.38
C SER A 61 1.50 9.21 5.85
N ASN A 62 2.47 8.78 6.66
CA ASN A 62 3.87 8.56 6.25
C ASN A 62 4.16 7.09 5.92
N SER A 63 3.11 6.32 5.67
CA SER A 63 3.26 4.91 5.31
C SER A 63 3.94 4.78 3.95
N SER A 64 4.69 3.70 3.75
CA SER A 64 5.44 3.48 2.51
C SER A 64 5.63 1.99 2.27
N PHE A 65 5.84 1.61 1.02
CA PHE A 65 6.46 0.33 0.71
C PHE A 65 7.83 0.55 0.09
N LYS A 66 8.74 -0.36 0.39
CA LYS A 66 10.03 -0.47 -0.29
C LYS A 66 10.09 -1.80 -0.99
N ASN A 67 10.25 -1.78 -2.31
CA ASN A 67 10.74 -2.93 -3.05
C ASN A 67 12.22 -2.68 -3.41
N SER A 68 12.97 -3.74 -3.73
CA SER A 68 14.42 -3.66 -4.01
C SER A 68 14.81 -2.74 -5.19
N GLU A 69 13.85 -2.33 -6.01
CA GLU A 69 14.02 -1.59 -7.26
C GLU A 69 13.32 -0.22 -7.25
N LEU A 70 12.36 0.00 -6.33
CA LEU A 70 11.50 1.18 -6.28
C LEU A 70 11.15 1.53 -4.83
N ASP A 71 11.46 2.76 -4.44
CA ASP A 71 10.85 3.43 -3.30
C ASP A 71 9.58 4.13 -3.81
N ARG A 72 8.43 3.82 -3.21
CA ARG A 72 7.15 4.42 -3.59
C ARG A 72 6.44 4.86 -2.32
N ASP A 73 6.03 6.12 -2.33
CA ASP A 73 5.22 6.70 -1.26
C ASP A 73 3.76 6.28 -1.43
N PHE A 74 3.12 5.90 -0.31
CA PHE A 74 1.75 5.42 -0.29
C PHE A 74 0.93 6.18 0.74
N GLU A 75 -0.29 6.52 0.36
CA GLU A 75 -1.30 6.96 1.31
C GLU A 75 -2.05 5.74 1.83
N CYS A 76 -1.75 5.37 3.08
CA CYS A 76 -2.44 4.27 3.74
C CYS A 76 -3.61 4.79 4.59
N ALA A 77 -4.82 4.40 4.22
CA ALA A 77 -5.95 4.53 5.11
C ALA A 77 -5.81 3.51 6.24
N GLN A 78 -5.89 4.00 7.49
CA GLN A 78 -6.09 3.10 8.62
C GLN A 78 -7.39 2.32 8.43
N ALA A 79 -7.39 1.12 9.00
CA ALA A 79 -8.51 0.21 9.02
C ALA A 79 -9.86 0.92 9.23
N ASN A 80 -10.79 0.72 8.30
CA ASN A 80 -12.15 1.21 8.48
C ASN A 80 -12.78 0.52 9.72
N VAL A 81 -13.80 1.13 10.34
CA VAL A 81 -14.42 0.62 11.57
C VAL A 81 -14.97 -0.81 11.39
N PHE A 82 -15.30 -1.20 10.16
CA PHE A 82 -15.87 -2.51 9.83
C PHE A 82 -14.82 -3.59 9.59
N GLU A 83 -13.57 -3.21 9.32
CA GLU A 83 -12.46 -4.10 9.01
C GLU A 83 -11.19 -3.65 9.76
N PRO A 84 -11.20 -3.63 11.11
CA PRO A 84 -10.13 -3.07 11.93
C PRO A 84 -8.77 -3.76 11.73
N ASN A 85 -8.78 -4.99 11.20
CA ASN A 85 -7.59 -5.78 10.92
C ASN A 85 -7.03 -5.56 9.51
N HIS A 86 -7.68 -4.78 8.66
CA HIS A 86 -7.21 -4.52 7.29
C HIS A 86 -6.51 -3.17 7.17
N VAL A 87 -5.55 -3.11 6.27
CA VAL A 87 -4.86 -1.88 5.87
C VAL A 87 -4.99 -1.76 4.37
N TYR A 88 -5.30 -0.55 3.91
CA TYR A 88 -5.48 -0.22 2.51
C TYR A 88 -4.54 0.92 2.18
N CYS A 89 -3.72 0.75 1.14
CA CYS A 89 -2.81 1.78 0.69
C CYS A 89 -2.92 1.98 -0.81
N VAL A 90 -2.81 3.22 -1.25
CA VAL A 90 -2.76 3.58 -2.67
C VAL A 90 -1.52 4.45 -2.93
N ASP A 91 -0.86 4.25 -4.07
CA ASP A 91 0.24 5.15 -4.46
C ASP A 91 -0.30 6.53 -4.81
N THR A 92 0.58 7.53 -4.82
CA THR A 92 0.22 8.91 -5.16
C THR A 92 -0.39 9.08 -6.56
N ARG A 93 -0.24 8.09 -7.45
CA ARG A 93 -0.83 8.06 -8.79
C ARG A 93 -2.20 7.38 -8.85
N GLY A 94 -2.66 6.75 -7.77
CA GLY A 94 -3.94 6.01 -7.77
C GLY A 94 -3.90 4.66 -8.50
N SER A 95 -2.71 4.15 -8.80
CA SER A 95 -2.47 3.05 -9.75
C SER A 95 -1.97 1.77 -9.10
N ASP A 96 -1.27 1.87 -7.98
CA ASP A 96 -0.86 0.71 -7.19
C ASP A 96 -1.72 0.64 -5.94
N LEU A 97 -2.36 -0.51 -5.70
CA LEU A 97 -3.30 -0.74 -4.60
C LEU A 97 -2.80 -1.89 -3.74
N PHE A 98 -2.47 -1.60 -2.49
CA PHE A 98 -2.02 -2.59 -1.52
C PHE A 98 -3.07 -2.84 -0.45
N ARG A 99 -3.31 -4.11 -0.13
CA ARG A 99 -4.18 -4.53 0.97
C ARG A 99 -3.46 -5.55 1.84
N LEU A 100 -3.46 -5.33 3.15
CA LEU A 100 -2.90 -6.25 4.15
C LEU A 100 -3.96 -6.62 5.18
N ASN A 101 -4.14 -7.91 5.44
CA ASN A 101 -4.78 -8.41 6.64
C ASN A 101 -3.73 -8.59 7.73
N LYS A 102 -3.76 -7.73 8.76
CA LYS A 102 -2.80 -7.75 9.88
C LYS A 102 -2.94 -8.97 10.78
N GLU A 103 -4.08 -9.65 10.77
CA GLU A 103 -4.33 -10.84 11.59
C GLU A 103 -3.69 -12.08 10.98
N THR A 104 -3.85 -12.27 9.67
CA THR A 104 -3.32 -13.45 8.96
C THR A 104 -1.97 -13.21 8.30
N GLY A 105 -1.56 -11.95 8.16
CA GLY A 105 -0.38 -11.54 7.38
C GLY A 105 -0.58 -11.66 5.87
N GLN A 106 -1.75 -12.08 5.38
CA GLN A 106 -2.01 -12.17 3.95
C GLN A 106 -2.15 -10.77 3.35
N ALA A 107 -1.47 -10.54 2.22
CA ALA A 107 -1.55 -9.28 1.52
C ALA A 107 -1.58 -9.46 0.00
N ALA A 108 -2.01 -8.41 -0.69
CA ALA A 108 -1.99 -8.32 -2.14
C ALA A 108 -1.57 -6.91 -2.58
N LEU A 109 -0.79 -6.83 -3.65
CA LEU A 109 -0.50 -5.60 -4.39
C LEU A 109 -1.08 -5.76 -5.79
N SER A 110 -1.93 -4.83 -6.20
CA SER A 110 -2.40 -4.71 -7.58
C SER A 110 -1.71 -3.51 -8.21
N SER A 111 -0.96 -3.74 -9.28
CA SER A 111 -0.32 -2.70 -10.09
C SER A 111 -1.09 -2.50 -11.38
N LEU A 112 -1.69 -1.32 -11.53
CA LEU A 112 -2.63 -1.01 -12.61
C LEU A 112 -2.12 0.10 -13.55
N TYR A 113 -0.97 0.71 -13.25
CA TYR A 113 -0.48 1.89 -13.97
C TYR A 113 -0.41 1.69 -15.49
N GLY A 114 0.09 0.54 -15.95
CA GLY A 114 0.16 0.23 -17.38
C GLY A 114 -1.21 0.30 -18.07
N ALA A 115 -2.29 -0.11 -17.41
CA ALA A 115 -3.63 -0.05 -17.99
C ALA A 115 -4.33 1.29 -17.80
N THR A 116 -4.03 2.02 -16.73
CA THR A 116 -4.73 3.29 -16.39
C THR A 116 -4.05 4.53 -16.96
N THR A 117 -2.81 4.41 -17.44
CA THR A 117 -2.11 5.51 -18.11
C THR A 117 -2.75 5.88 -19.45
N ALA A 118 -2.87 7.19 -19.69
CA ALA A 118 -3.42 7.74 -20.94
C ALA A 118 -2.41 7.73 -22.09
N SER A 119 -1.11 7.55 -21.79
CA SER A 119 -0.05 7.48 -22.80
C SER A 119 0.22 6.03 -23.19
N ILE A 120 0.12 5.72 -24.47
CA ILE A 120 0.45 4.38 -24.99
C ILE A 120 1.92 4.02 -24.77
N ASP A 121 2.81 5.03 -24.69
CA ASP A 121 4.24 4.82 -24.47
C ASP A 121 4.58 4.41 -23.02
N TYR A 122 3.67 4.67 -22.08
CA TYR A 122 3.79 4.26 -20.67
C TYR A 122 2.96 3.02 -20.34
N ARG A 123 2.25 2.48 -21.34
CA ARG A 123 1.50 1.24 -21.18
C ARG A 123 2.46 0.07 -21.27
N ASP A 124 2.67 -0.60 -20.15
CA ASP A 124 3.65 -1.67 -19.99
C ASP A 124 3.00 -2.96 -19.50
N SER A 125 2.62 -3.04 -18.23
CA SER A 125 2.10 -4.25 -17.60
C SER A 125 1.10 -3.91 -16.51
N VAL A 126 0.24 -4.88 -16.21
CA VAL A 126 -0.57 -4.89 -15.00
C VAL A 126 -0.41 -6.24 -14.33
N ALA A 127 -0.33 -6.25 -13.01
CA ALA A 127 -0.13 -7.48 -12.27
C ALA A 127 -0.79 -7.42 -10.90
N VAL A 128 -1.17 -8.59 -10.40
CA VAL A 128 -1.52 -8.79 -9.00
C VAL A 128 -0.48 -9.72 -8.39
N THR A 129 0.14 -9.28 -7.31
CA THR A 129 1.09 -10.08 -6.53
C THR A 129 0.51 -10.35 -5.15
N LEU A 130 0.48 -11.63 -4.77
CA LEU A 130 0.11 -12.07 -3.43
C LEU A 130 1.35 -12.13 -2.54
N TYR A 131 1.19 -11.79 -1.27
CA TYR A 131 2.25 -11.78 -0.28
C TYR A 131 1.83 -12.48 1.00
N GLN A 132 2.82 -13.08 1.66
CA GLN A 132 2.74 -13.44 3.07
C GLN A 132 3.66 -12.52 3.87
N CYS A 133 3.07 -11.74 4.76
CA CYS A 133 3.74 -10.74 5.57
C CYS A 133 3.90 -11.20 7.02
N THR A 134 5.04 -10.83 7.60
CA THR A 134 5.33 -11.00 9.03
C THR A 134 5.74 -9.66 9.62
N LYS A 135 5.21 -9.33 10.80
CA LYS A 135 5.59 -8.12 11.53
C LYS A 135 7.04 -8.27 12.02
N ILE A 136 7.84 -7.22 11.88
CA ILE A 136 9.23 -7.15 12.36
C ILE A 136 9.44 -5.98 13.33
#